data_AF-A0A920MBH0-F1
#
_entry.id   AF-A0A920MBH0-F1
#
_cell.length_a   1.000
_cell.length_b   1.000
_cell.length_c   1.000
_cell.angle_alpha   90.00
_cell.angle_beta   90.00
_cell.angle_gamma   90.00
#
_symmetry.space_group_name_H-M   'P 1'
#
loop_
_entity.id
_entity.type
_entity.pdbx_description
1 polymer ?
#
loop_
_entity_poly.entity_id
_entity_poly.type
_entity_poly.pdbx_seq_one_letter_code
_entity_poly.pdbx_strand_id
1 'polypeptide(L)'
;MLGTFVIFLVLYALTRNKKGKSAGSDTLDQSLIFSIIPIAFGYHFAHYLPNFLVDIQYAFISLTDPLAMGWDLFGVKNWEVRSSFLTHHQSVVVIWYLQISGIVLAHIAAVIVAHLKTLETASGGDRVILSQIPSTLLMIAYTVLGLWLLSTPIAA
;
A
#
# COMPACT_ATOMS: atom_id res chain seq x y z
N MET A 1 -17.28 9.70 11.56
CA MET A 1 -17.38 9.52 10.09
C MET A 1 -17.77 10.83 9.38
N LEU A 2 -18.86 11.52 9.73
CA LEU A 2 -19.21 12.83 9.14
C LEU A 2 -18.32 14.00 9.61
N GLY A 3 -17.96 14.06 10.89
CA GLY A 3 -17.15 15.17 11.44
C GLY A 3 -15.73 15.26 10.86
N THR A 4 -15.12 14.12 10.55
CA THR A 4 -13.79 14.05 9.91
C THR A 4 -13.83 14.58 8.47
N PHE A 5 -14.93 14.37 7.75
CA PHE A 5 -15.13 14.89 6.40
C PHE A 5 -15.26 16.42 6.38
N VAL A 6 -16.00 16.99 7.33
CA VAL A 6 -16.18 18.45 7.45
C VAL A 6 -14.86 19.14 7.79
N ILE A 7 -14.09 18.58 8.73
CA ILE A 7 -12.76 19.10 9.08
C ILE A 7 -11.83 19.06 7.87
N PHE A 8 -11.85 17.98 7.09
CA PHE A 8 -11.03 17.85 5.89
C PHE A 8 -11.41 18.90 4.82
N LEU A 9 -12.70 19.12 4.59
CA LEU A 9 -13.19 20.15 3.65
C LEU A 9 -12.83 21.57 4.08
N VAL A 10 -12.89 21.86 5.39
CA VAL A 10 -12.50 23.16 5.94
C VAL A 10 -11.00 23.40 5.76
N LEU A 11 -10.16 22.40 6.07
CA LEU A 11 -8.71 22.50 5.88
C LEU A 11 -8.32 22.62 4.39
N TYR A 12 -9.02 21.90 3.51
CA TYR A 12 -8.85 22.01 2.05
C TYR A 12 -9.24 23.40 1.53
N ALA A 13 -10.37 23.95 1.99
CA ALA A 13 -10.81 25.29 1.61
C ALA A 13 -9.84 26.38 2.11
N LEU A 14 -9.31 26.24 3.33
CA LEU A 14 -8.33 27.17 3.91
C LEU A 14 -6.99 27.15 3.16
N THR A 15 -6.56 25.99 2.66
CA THR A 15 -5.32 25.85 1.89
C THR A 15 -5.47 26.34 0.44
N ARG A 16 -6.67 26.25 -0.15
CA ARG A 16 -6.96 26.80 -1.49
C ARG A 16 -6.78 28.32 -1.55
N ASN A 17 -7.19 29.05 -0.51
CA ASN A 17 -7.08 30.50 -0.47
C ASN A 17 -5.63 31.02 -0.34
N LYS A 18 -4.66 30.15 0.01
CA LYS A 18 -3.23 30.52 0.08
C LYS A 18 -2.45 30.23 -1.22
N LYS A 19 -3.02 29.50 -2.19
CA LYS A 19 -2.39 29.29 -3.52
C LYS A 19 -2.67 30.50 -4.43
N GLY A 20 -2.12 31.66 -4.06
CA GLY A 20 -1.98 32.80 -4.95
C GLY A 20 -0.76 32.63 -5.87
N LYS A 21 -0.99 32.68 -7.18
CA LYS A 21 0.00 33.00 -8.23
C LYS A 21 1.32 32.21 -8.23
N SER A 22 1.27 30.91 -8.47
CA SER A 22 2.42 30.16 -9.00
C SER A 22 2.01 29.18 -10.09
N ALA A 23 1.32 29.69 -11.12
CA ALA A 23 0.90 28.96 -12.32
C ALA A 23 2.08 28.74 -13.30
N GLY A 24 3.21 28.26 -12.77
CA GLY A 24 4.41 27.91 -13.54
C GLY A 24 5.04 26.58 -13.13
N SER A 25 4.49 25.89 -12.11
CA SER A 25 4.98 24.60 -11.59
C SER A 25 3.91 23.51 -11.56
N ASP A 26 2.74 23.73 -12.18
CA ASP A 26 1.58 22.83 -12.04
C ASP A 26 1.80 21.44 -12.68
N THR A 27 2.66 21.35 -13.70
CA THR A 27 2.93 20.09 -14.41
C THR A 27 3.83 19.13 -13.60
N LEU A 28 4.84 19.67 -12.91
CA LEU A 28 5.71 18.90 -12.01
C LEU A 28 4.92 18.28 -10.86
N ASP A 29 4.10 19.11 -10.20
CA ASP A 29 3.30 18.72 -9.03
C ASP A 29 2.22 17.67 -9.40
N GLN A 30 1.64 17.74 -10.61
CA GLN A 30 0.69 16.73 -11.09
C GLN A 30 1.34 15.40 -11.47
N SER A 31 2.55 15.41 -12.03
CA SER A 31 3.23 14.18 -12.46
C SER A 31 3.66 13.30 -11.27
N LEU A 32 3.95 13.91 -10.12
CA LEU A 32 4.33 13.20 -8.90
C LEU A 32 3.19 12.41 -8.28
N ILE A 33 1.92 12.69 -8.64
CA ILE A 33 0.75 11.91 -8.20
C ILE A 33 0.89 10.43 -8.61
N PHE A 34 1.54 10.15 -9.75
CA PHE A 34 1.79 8.78 -10.20
C PHE A 34 2.69 7.99 -9.24
N SER A 35 3.57 8.66 -8.47
CA SER A 35 4.39 7.99 -7.45
C SER A 35 3.58 7.50 -6.24
N ILE A 36 2.36 8.01 -6.03
CA ILE A 36 1.47 7.55 -4.96
C ILE A 36 0.84 6.19 -5.29
N ILE A 37 0.68 5.86 -6.57
CA ILE A 37 0.00 4.64 -7.01
C ILE A 37 0.69 3.37 -6.47
N PRO A 38 2.03 3.19 -6.62
CA PRO A 38 2.71 2.05 -6.03
C PRO A 38 2.53 1.97 -4.51
N ILE A 39 2.61 3.09 -3.79
CA ILE A 39 2.45 3.13 -2.32
C ILE A 39 1.06 2.65 -1.92
N ALA A 40 0.02 3.19 -2.57
CA ALA A 40 -1.37 2.81 -2.31
C ALA A 40 -1.60 1.31 -2.60
N PHE A 41 -1.02 0.79 -3.67
CA PHE A 41 -1.07 -0.63 -4.01
C PHE A 41 -0.38 -1.49 -2.94
N GLY A 42 0.85 -1.13 -2.52
CA GLY A 42 1.57 -1.85 -1.48
C GLY A 42 0.85 -1.87 -0.13
N TYR A 43 0.23 -0.75 0.25
CA TYR A 43 -0.63 -0.68 1.43
C TYR A 43 -1.82 -1.63 1.32
N HIS A 44 -2.53 -1.61 0.18
CA HIS A 44 -3.69 -2.49 -0.03
C HIS A 44 -3.27 -3.96 -0.01
N PHE A 45 -2.19 -4.30 -0.72
CA PHE A 45 -1.63 -5.64 -0.71
C PHE A 45 -1.31 -6.11 0.72
N ALA A 46 -0.51 -5.35 1.45
CA ALA A 46 -0.09 -5.76 2.79
C ALA A 46 -1.27 -5.83 3.77
N HIS A 47 -2.21 -4.89 3.73
CA HIS A 47 -3.33 -4.87 4.65
C HIS A 47 -4.34 -5.98 4.37
N TYR A 48 -4.60 -6.29 3.10
CA TYR A 48 -5.60 -7.26 2.70
C TYR A 48 -5.04 -8.67 2.45
N LEU A 49 -3.72 -8.87 2.50
CA LEU A 49 -3.11 -10.19 2.30
C LEU A 49 -3.71 -11.29 3.20
N PRO A 50 -3.90 -11.11 4.52
CA PRO A 50 -4.50 -12.15 5.36
C PRO A 50 -5.93 -12.50 4.94
N ASN A 51 -6.74 -11.50 4.60
CA ASN A 51 -8.10 -11.70 4.13
C ASN A 51 -8.10 -12.41 2.78
N PHE A 52 -7.24 -11.98 1.85
CA PHE A 52 -7.06 -12.61 0.56
C PHE A 52 -6.71 -14.10 0.69
N LEU A 53 -5.85 -14.49 1.63
CA LEU A 53 -5.50 -15.90 1.88
C LEU A 53 -6.67 -16.74 2.39
N VAL A 54 -7.64 -16.13 3.07
CA VAL A 54 -8.88 -16.81 3.49
C VAL A 54 -9.88 -16.84 2.34
N ASP A 55 -10.12 -15.69 1.71
CA ASP A 55 -11.11 -15.51 0.66
C ASP A 55 -10.78 -16.32 -0.59
N ILE A 56 -9.50 -16.49 -0.92
CA ILE A 56 -9.10 -17.33 -2.06
C ILE A 56 -9.49 -18.79 -1.86
N GLN A 57 -9.54 -19.28 -0.61
CA GLN A 57 -10.02 -20.64 -0.33
C GLN A 57 -11.51 -20.75 -0.62
N TYR A 58 -12.30 -19.76 -0.17
CA TYR A 58 -13.74 -19.69 -0.49
C TYR A 58 -13.99 -19.56 -1.98
N ALA A 59 -13.22 -18.74 -2.68
CA ALA A 59 -13.32 -18.57 -4.12
C ALA A 59 -13.02 -19.89 -4.84
N PHE A 60 -11.97 -20.61 -4.43
CA PHE A 60 -11.59 -21.89 -5.02
C PHE A 60 -12.63 -22.98 -4.76
N ILE A 61 -13.19 -23.06 -3.56
CA ILE A 61 -14.30 -23.97 -3.24
C ILE A 61 -15.54 -23.59 -4.05
N SER A 62 -15.86 -22.31 -4.19
CA SER A 62 -17.04 -21.87 -4.97
C SER A 62 -16.86 -22.14 -6.47
N LEU A 63 -15.61 -22.22 -6.95
CA LEU A 63 -15.31 -22.52 -8.35
C LEU A 63 -15.59 -23.98 -8.73
N THR A 64 -15.68 -24.91 -7.76
CA THR A 64 -16.08 -26.30 -8.06
C THR A 64 -17.55 -26.43 -8.42
N ASP A 65 -18.40 -25.54 -7.91
CA ASP A 65 -19.86 -25.55 -8.09
C ASP A 65 -20.42 -24.13 -8.33
N PRO A 66 -19.98 -23.42 -9.38
CA PRO A 66 -20.30 -22.00 -9.56
C PRO A 66 -21.78 -21.74 -9.83
N LEU A 67 -22.51 -22.74 -10.31
CA LEU A 67 -23.94 -22.68 -10.62
C LEU A 67 -24.80 -23.42 -9.58
N ALA A 68 -24.20 -23.86 -8.47
CA ALA A 68 -24.86 -24.63 -7.41
C ALA A 68 -25.63 -25.86 -7.92
N MET A 69 -25.12 -26.50 -8.97
CA MET A 69 -25.70 -27.69 -9.60
C MET A 69 -25.24 -29.00 -8.95
N GLY A 70 -24.45 -28.93 -7.88
CA GLY A 70 -23.93 -30.10 -7.20
C GLY A 70 -22.58 -30.57 -7.73
N TRP A 71 -21.95 -29.82 -8.64
CA TRP A 71 -20.69 -30.21 -9.26
C TRP A 71 -19.54 -30.23 -8.25
N ASP A 72 -18.58 -31.12 -8.47
CA ASP A 72 -17.33 -31.17 -7.70
C ASP A 72 -16.16 -31.33 -8.67
N LEU A 73 -15.94 -30.31 -9.49
CA LEU A 73 -14.97 -30.32 -10.60
C LEU A 73 -13.55 -30.63 -10.15
N PHE A 74 -13.21 -30.31 -8.90
CA PHE A 74 -11.86 -30.46 -8.36
C PHE A 74 -11.78 -31.38 -7.12
N GLY A 75 -12.90 -32.00 -6.69
CA GLY A 75 -12.91 -32.90 -5.53
C GLY A 75 -12.75 -32.19 -4.18
N VAL A 76 -12.89 -30.85 -4.14
CA VAL A 76 -12.60 -30.02 -2.96
C VAL A 76 -13.86 -29.40 -2.34
N LYS A 77 -15.06 -29.82 -2.77
CA LYS A 77 -16.32 -29.29 -2.25
C LYS A 77 -16.48 -29.41 -0.72
N ASN A 78 -15.88 -30.43 -0.12
CA ASN A 78 -15.92 -30.69 1.32
C ASN A 78 -14.70 -30.11 2.08
N TRP A 79 -13.84 -29.32 1.43
CA TRP A 79 -12.73 -28.68 2.13
C TRP A 79 -13.25 -27.60 3.05
N GLU A 80 -12.88 -27.68 4.32
CA GLU A 80 -13.12 -26.61 5.28
C GLU A 80 -12.09 -25.49 5.09
N VAL A 81 -12.55 -24.24 5.04
CA VAL A 81 -11.67 -23.08 5.00
C VAL A 81 -10.92 -22.98 6.31
N ARG A 82 -9.59 -22.98 6.24
CA ARG A 82 -8.72 -22.94 7.42
C ARG A 82 -8.13 -21.56 7.56
N SER A 83 -8.35 -20.91 8.70
CA SER A 83 -7.61 -19.71 9.14
C SER A 83 -6.45 -20.05 10.09
N SER A 84 -6.17 -21.35 10.27
CA SER A 84 -5.16 -21.90 11.18
C SER A 84 -3.75 -21.30 11.01
N PHE A 85 -3.42 -20.80 9.82
CA PHE A 85 -2.16 -20.10 9.54
C PHE A 85 -2.02 -18.75 10.27
N LEU A 86 -3.11 -18.18 10.81
CA LEU A 86 -3.06 -16.99 11.67
C LEU A 86 -2.85 -17.33 13.15
N THR A 87 -2.99 -18.61 13.53
CA THR A 87 -2.82 -19.09 14.91
C THR A 87 -1.41 -19.62 15.16
N HIS A 88 -0.74 -20.14 14.11
CA HIS A 88 0.60 -20.68 14.22
C HIS A 88 1.65 -19.58 14.06
N HIS A 89 2.53 -19.44 15.06
CA HIS A 89 3.56 -18.39 15.08
C HIS A 89 4.42 -18.37 13.81
N GLN A 90 4.87 -19.53 13.32
CA GLN A 90 5.69 -19.63 12.11
C GLN A 90 4.98 -19.11 10.86
N SER A 91 3.69 -19.41 10.70
CA SER A 91 2.89 -18.97 9.55
C SER A 91 2.62 -17.47 9.61
N VAL A 92 2.37 -16.91 10.80
CA VAL A 92 2.22 -15.46 11.00
C VAL A 92 3.51 -14.72 10.65
N VAL A 93 4.67 -15.26 11.03
CA VAL A 93 5.98 -14.67 10.68
C VAL A 93 6.20 -14.65 9.16
N VAL A 94 5.80 -15.69 8.43
CA VAL A 94 5.87 -15.69 6.95
C VAL A 94 4.97 -14.63 6.34
N ILE A 95 3.72 -14.51 6.82
CA ILE A 95 2.78 -13.49 6.35
C ILE A 95 3.35 -12.09 6.62
N TRP A 96 3.93 -11.89 7.80
CA TRP A 96 4.60 -10.64 8.18
C TRP A 96 5.72 -10.27 7.21
N TYR A 97 6.61 -11.23 6.88
CA TYR A 97 7.66 -11.00 5.89
C TYR A 97 7.11 -10.67 4.49
N LEU A 98 6.02 -11.32 4.06
CA LEU A 98 5.36 -11.01 2.79
C LEU A 98 4.74 -9.61 2.78
N GLN A 99 4.08 -9.21 3.86
CA GLN A 99 3.51 -7.87 4.00
C GLN A 99 4.59 -6.79 3.94
N ILE A 100 5.68 -6.98 4.68
CA ILE A 100 6.80 -6.02 4.72
C ILE A 100 7.50 -5.94 3.38
N SER A 101 7.84 -7.09 2.79
CA SER A 101 8.50 -7.11 1.48
C SER A 101 7.63 -6.45 0.41
N GLY A 102 6.31 -6.69 0.42
CA GLY A 102 5.36 -6.00 -0.45
C GLY A 102 5.38 -4.48 -0.28
N ILE A 103 5.38 -3.99 0.96
CA ILE A 103 5.47 -2.55 1.26
C ILE A 103 6.81 -1.97 0.77
N VAL A 104 7.94 -2.62 1.07
CA VAL A 104 9.27 -2.12 0.69
C VAL A 104 9.40 -2.05 -0.83
N LEU A 105 8.96 -3.09 -1.56
CA LEU A 105 8.98 -3.11 -3.02
C LEU A 105 8.10 -2.02 -3.63
N ALA A 106 6.91 -1.79 -3.06
CA ALA A 106 6.03 -0.70 -3.48
C ALA A 106 6.67 0.68 -3.29
N HIS A 107 7.39 0.89 -2.20
CA HIS A 107 8.11 2.14 -1.93
C HIS A 107 9.29 2.35 -2.88
N ILE A 108 10.05 1.30 -3.17
CA ILE A 108 11.12 1.35 -4.17
C ILE A 108 10.54 1.74 -5.54
N ALA A 109 9.43 1.12 -5.95
CA ALA A 109 8.76 1.46 -7.19
C ALA A 109 8.25 2.91 -7.20
N ALA A 110 7.71 3.42 -6.08
CA ALA A 110 7.28 4.81 -5.95
C ALA A 110 8.43 5.81 -6.14
N VAL A 111 9.59 5.53 -5.51
CA VAL A 111 10.79 6.36 -5.67
C VAL A 111 11.30 6.34 -7.11
N ILE A 112 11.32 5.17 -7.76
CA ILE A 112 11.70 5.05 -9.16
C ILE A 112 10.77 5.90 -10.04
N VAL A 113 9.46 5.79 -9.86
CA VAL A 113 8.48 6.58 -10.62
C VAL A 113 8.68 8.08 -10.39
N ALA A 114 8.86 8.52 -9.15
CA ALA A 114 9.13 9.93 -8.83
C ALA A 114 10.44 10.42 -9.47
N HIS A 115 11.48 9.58 -9.48
CA HIS A 115 12.78 9.86 -10.10
C HIS A 115 12.67 10.03 -11.61
N LEU A 116 12.02 9.10 -12.29
CA LEU A 116 11.79 9.20 -13.73
C LEU A 116 11.00 10.46 -14.10
N LYS A 117 9.95 10.81 -13.33
CA LYS A 117 9.15 12.03 -13.58
C LYS A 117 9.89 13.33 -13.32
N THR A 118 10.78 13.33 -12.32
CA THR A 118 11.61 14.51 -12.06
C THR A 118 12.71 14.67 -13.12
N LEU A 119 13.30 13.57 -13.60
CA LEU A 119 14.27 13.58 -14.71
C LEU A 119 13.67 14.07 -16.03
N GLU A 120 12.41 13.71 -16.34
CA GLU A 120 11.71 14.20 -17.54
C GLU A 120 11.60 15.74 -17.57
N THR A 121 11.66 16.42 -16.42
CA THR A 121 11.37 17.85 -16.31
C THR A 121 12.56 18.70 -15.83
N ALA A 122 13.58 18.10 -15.21
CA ALA A 122 14.70 18.81 -14.62
C ALA A 122 15.90 18.92 -15.58
N SER A 123 16.37 20.14 -15.83
CA SER A 123 17.53 20.43 -16.68
C SER A 123 18.91 20.23 -16.00
N GLY A 124 18.97 19.60 -14.81
CA GLY A 124 20.22 19.38 -14.08
C GLY A 124 20.12 18.23 -13.07
N GLY A 125 20.88 17.15 -13.32
CA GLY A 125 20.78 15.87 -12.59
C GLY A 125 21.09 15.93 -11.09
N ASP A 126 22.04 16.76 -10.65
CA ASP A 126 22.46 16.79 -9.24
C ASP A 126 21.39 17.37 -8.30
N ARG A 127 20.58 18.32 -8.80
CA ARG A 127 19.46 18.91 -8.06
C ARG A 127 18.30 17.92 -7.89
N VAL A 128 18.14 16.99 -8.83
CA VAL A 128 17.12 15.94 -8.75
C VAL A 128 17.40 15.00 -7.58
N ILE A 129 18.65 14.54 -7.44
CA ILE A 129 19.04 13.62 -6.37
C ILE A 129 18.87 14.28 -5.00
N LEU A 130 19.36 15.51 -4.82
CA LEU A 130 19.25 16.24 -3.55
C LEU A 130 17.80 16.46 -3.11
N SER A 131 16.87 16.65 -4.06
CA SER A 131 15.45 16.83 -3.74
C SER A 131 14.76 15.55 -3.24
N GLN A 132 15.31 14.38 -3.55
CA GLN A 132 14.72 13.08 -3.16
C GLN A 132 15.24 12.55 -1.83
N ILE A 133 16.44 12.96 -1.41
CA ILE A 133 17.04 12.50 -0.15
C ILE A 133 16.11 12.71 1.06
N PRO A 134 15.50 13.89 1.28
CA PRO A 134 14.64 14.11 2.45
C PRO A 134 13.43 13.17 2.47
N SER A 135 12.80 12.96 1.31
CA SER A 135 11.61 12.10 1.18
C SER A 135 11.96 10.63 1.39
N THR A 136 13.04 10.14 0.77
CA THR A 136 13.51 8.77 0.95
C THR A 136 13.95 8.50 2.37
N LEU A 137 14.60 9.47 3.03
CA LEU A 137 15.04 9.32 4.42
C LEU A 137 13.84 9.25 5.37
N LEU A 138 12.81 10.08 5.15
CA LEU A 138 11.54 9.98 5.87
C LEU A 138 10.87 8.60 5.64
N MET A 139 10.90 8.10 4.40
CA MET A 139 10.37 6.79 4.01
C MET A 139 11.05 5.65 4.79
N ILE A 140 12.38 5.67 4.88
CA ILE A 140 13.16 4.69 5.64
C ILE A 140 12.86 4.81 7.13
N ALA A 141 12.88 6.03 7.68
CA ALA A 141 12.65 6.28 9.09
C ALA A 141 11.28 5.77 9.55
N TYR A 142 10.21 6.08 8.81
CA TYR A 142 8.88 5.59 9.16
C TYR A 142 8.76 4.08 9.00
N THR A 143 9.43 3.47 8.01
CA THR A 143 9.43 2.01 7.82
C THR A 143 10.11 1.32 9.00
N VAL A 144 11.29 1.81 9.41
CA VAL A 144 12.00 1.29 10.60
C VAL A 144 11.15 1.44 11.85
N LEU A 145 10.51 2.60 12.05
CA LEU A 145 9.61 2.82 13.17
C LEU A 145 8.41 1.86 13.12
N GLY A 146 7.80 1.66 11.94
CA GLY A 146 6.68 0.74 11.75
C GLY A 146 7.06 -0.72 12.03
N LEU A 147 8.24 -1.15 11.56
CA LEU A 147 8.78 -2.48 11.86
C LEU A 147 9.06 -2.66 13.36
N TRP A 148 9.62 -1.63 13.99
CA TRP A 148 9.88 -1.63 15.42
C TRP A 148 8.57 -1.78 16.21
N LEU A 149 7.55 -0.97 15.92
CA LEU A 149 6.23 -1.08 16.56
C LEU A 149 5.58 -2.44 16.32
N LEU A 150 5.74 -3.03 15.13
CA LEU A 150 5.18 -4.34 14.82
C LEU A 150 5.95 -5.48 15.52
N SER A 151 7.23 -5.27 15.84
CA SER A 151 8.05 -6.22 16.58
C SER A 151 7.89 -6.12 18.10
N THR A 152 7.39 -4.99 18.62
CA THR A 152 7.12 -4.86 20.05
C THR A 152 5.94 -5.75 20.44
N PRO A 153 6.10 -6.66 21.42
CA PRO A 153 4.99 -7.44 21.93
C PRO A 153 3.99 -6.48 22.57
N ILE A 154 2.82 -6.37 21.98
CA ILE A 154 1.69 -5.70 22.63
C ILE A 154 1.25 -6.68 23.71
N ALA A 155 1.72 -6.48 24.95
CA ALA A 155 1.23 -7.23 26.09
C ALA A 155 -0.28 -6.97 26.19
N ALA A 156 -1.08 -7.98 25.82
CA ALA A 156 -2.51 -8.06 26.04
C ALA A 156 -2.77 -9.20 27.03
#